data_AF-A0A538G1T3-F1
#
_entry.id   AF-A0A538G1T3-F1
#
_cell.length_a   1.000
_cell.length_b   1.000
_cell.length_c   1.000
_cell.angle_alpha   90.00
_cell.angle_beta   90.00
_cell.angle_gamma   90.00
#
_symmetry.space_group_name_H-M   'P 1'
#
loop_
_entity.id
_entity.type
_entity.pdbx_description
1 polymer ?
#
loop_
_entity_poly.entity_id
_entity_poly.type
_entity_poly.pdbx_seq_one_letter_code
_entity_poly.pdbx_strand_id
1 'polypeptide(L)' 'MSAAGMVCPKCGTPMNHQADKLVYPLTRAEAASMTAAFDGVLEEVFACPNCGWIESRRTTPVSEQR' A
#
# COMPACT_ATOMS: atom_id res chain seq x y z
N MET A 1 -1.25 -9.14 12.59
CA MET A 1 0.20 -8.89 12.41
C MET A 1 0.33 -7.55 11.71
N SER A 2 1.10 -6.60 12.25
CA SER A 2 1.27 -5.28 11.61
C SER A 2 1.97 -5.46 10.25
N ALA A 3 1.46 -4.80 9.21
CA ALA A 3 2.07 -4.80 7.89
C ALA A 3 3.55 -4.40 8.01
N ALA A 4 4.46 -5.13 7.34
CA ALA A 4 5.89 -4.85 7.40
C ALA A 4 6.14 -3.38 7.02
N GLY A 5 6.78 -2.62 7.90
CA GLY A 5 7.07 -1.20 7.69
C GLY A 5 7.99 -0.98 6.47
N MET A 6 7.81 0.14 5.78
CA MET A 6 8.62 0.51 4.61
C MET A 6 9.85 1.32 5.05
N VAL A 7 10.98 1.14 4.34
CA VAL A 7 12.19 1.93 4.52
C VAL A 7 12.37 2.85 3.32
N CYS A 8 12.70 4.12 3.57
CA CYS A 8 12.85 5.12 2.52
C CYS A 8 14.00 4.77 1.55
N PRO A 9 13.74 4.61 0.24
CA PRO A 9 14.77 4.25 -0.72
C PRO A 9 15.77 5.40 -0.98
N LYS A 10 15.48 6.61 -0.50
CA LYS A 10 16.35 7.78 -0.66
C LYS A 10 17.33 7.98 0.48
N CYS A 11 16.92 7.75 1.73
CA CYS A 11 17.73 8.08 2.90
C CYS A 11 17.80 6.97 3.98
N GLY A 12 17.12 5.84 3.78
CA GLY A 12 17.14 4.70 4.69
C GLY A 12 16.33 4.87 5.99
N THR A 13 15.64 6.00 6.20
CA THR A 13 14.77 6.18 7.36
C THR A 13 13.50 5.33 7.24
N PRO A 14 13.02 4.67 8.32
CA PRO A 14 11.69 4.07 8.34
C PRO A 14 10.61 5.08 7.96
N MET A 15 9.70 4.68 7.09
CA MET A 15 8.62 5.53 6.61
C MET A 15 7.35 5.31 7.43
N ASN A 16 6.61 6.39 7.64
CA ASN A 16 5.32 6.34 8.31
C ASN A 16 4.27 5.85 7.33
N HIS A 17 3.40 4.94 7.77
CA HIS A 17 2.18 4.63 7.03
C HIS A 17 1.22 5.81 7.19
N GLN A 18 0.94 6.53 6.10
CA GLN A 18 0.19 7.77 6.15
C GLN A 18 -1.28 7.59 5.78
N ALA A 19 -1.56 6.69 4.83
CA ALA A 19 -2.92 6.48 4.35
C ALA A 19 -3.05 5.15 3.63
N ASP A 20 -4.26 4.61 3.64
CA ASP A 20 -4.72 3.59 2.70
C ASP A 20 -5.57 4.27 1.62
N LYS A 21 -5.26 3.98 0.35
CA LYS A 21 -5.97 4.53 -0.81
C LYS A 21 -6.66 3.40 -1.56
N LEU A 22 -7.98 3.52 -1.73
CA LEU A 22 -8.71 2.66 -2.65
C LEU A 22 -8.58 3.18 -4.08
N VAL A 23 -8.16 2.32 -4.99
CA VAL A 23 -7.96 2.62 -6.41
C VAL A 23 -8.80 1.68 -7.25
N TYR A 24 -9.55 2.23 -8.20
CA TYR A 24 -10.28 1.43 -9.17
C TYR A 24 -9.33 0.96 -10.29
N PRO A 25 -9.30 -0.34 -10.61
CA PRO A 25 -8.41 -0.85 -11.64
C PRO A 25 -8.81 -0.33 -13.02
N LEU A 26 -7.83 0.05 -13.83
CA LEU A 26 -8.04 0.48 -15.22
C LEU A 26 -7.70 -0.63 -16.21
N THR A 27 -6.97 -1.66 -15.77
CA THR A 27 -6.56 -2.80 -16.59
C THR A 27 -6.96 -4.13 -15.97
N ARG A 28 -7.01 -5.20 -16.79
CA ARG A 28 -7.29 -6.57 -16.29
C ARG A 28 -6.24 -7.07 -15.30
N ALA A 29 -4.98 -6.69 -15.51
CA ALA A 29 -3.90 -7.07 -14.60
C ALA A 29 -4.10 -6.44 -13.21
N GLU A 30 -4.59 -5.20 -13.16
CA GLU A 30 -4.92 -4.53 -11.90
C GLU A 30 -6.17 -5.11 -11.24
N ALA A 31 -7.18 -5.48 -12.05
CA ALA A 31 -8.39 -6.13 -11.55
C ALA A 31 -8.08 -7.45 -10.80
N ALA A 32 -7.01 -8.16 -11.19
CA ALA A 32 -6.56 -9.37 -10.48
C ALA A 32 -6.05 -9.10 -9.05
N SER A 33 -5.76 -7.84 -8.70
CA SER A 33 -5.34 -7.42 -7.36
C SER A 33 -6.45 -6.78 -6.53
N MET A 34 -7.70 -6.83 -7.00
CA MET A 34 -8.84 -6.28 -6.27
C MET A 34 -9.07 -7.00 -4.95
N THR A 35 -9.43 -6.22 -3.94
CA THR A 35 -9.91 -6.71 -2.65
C THR A 35 -11.43 -6.78 -2.70
N ALA A 36 -11.99 -7.99 -2.52
CA ALA A 36 -13.43 -8.21 -2.63
C ALA A 36 -14.27 -7.33 -1.70
N ALA A 37 -13.75 -7.01 -0.50
CA ALA A 37 -14.45 -6.18 0.49
C ALA A 37 -14.63 -4.71 0.07
N PHE A 38 -13.79 -4.19 -0.82
CA PHE A 38 -13.77 -2.76 -1.18
C PHE A 38 -14.03 -2.50 -2.67
N ASP A 39 -14.26 -3.55 -3.46
CA ASP A 39 -14.46 -3.46 -4.92
C ASP A 39 -13.37 -2.63 -5.62
N GLY A 40 -12.13 -2.80 -5.18
CA GLY A 40 -10.99 -2.04 -5.70
C GLY A 40 -9.64 -2.56 -5.18
N VAL A 41 -8.57 -1.97 -5.67
CA VAL A 41 -7.20 -2.26 -5.25
C VAL A 41 -6.82 -1.33 -4.10
N LEU A 42 -6.34 -1.88 -3.00
CA LEU A 42 -5.90 -1.08 -1.86
C LEU A 42 -4.39 -0.79 -1.99
N GLU A 43 -4.03 0.49 -1.99
CA GLU A 43 -2.66 0.98 -2.01
C GLU A 43 -2.32 1.62 -0.66
N GLU A 44 -1.33 1.04 0.02
CA GLU A 44 -0.76 1.60 1.24
C GLU A 44 0.23 2.71 0.85
N VAL A 45 0.06 3.90 1.41
CA VAL A 45 0.87 5.09 1.13
C VAL A 45 1.76 5.40 2.32
N PHE A 46 3.05 5.58 2.05
CA PHE A 46 4.07 5.85 3.05
C PHE A 46 4.75 7.19 2.77
N ALA A 47 5.05 7.96 3.81
CA ALA A 47 5.87 9.17 3.69
C ALA A 47 7.08 9.11 4.62
N CYS A 48 8.24 9.49 4.10
CA CYS A 48 9.47 9.58 4.86
C CYS A 48 9.45 10.85 5.73
N PRO A 49 9.56 10.72 7.06
CA PRO A 49 9.55 11.89 7.96
C PRO A 49 10.83 12.73 7.87
N ASN A 50 11.91 12.18 7.30
CA ASN A 50 13.21 12.85 7.22
C ASN A 50 13.36 13.67 5.93
N CYS A 51 13.11 13.06 4.76
CA CYS A 51 13.35 13.71 3.46
C CYS A 51 12.08 13.99 2.65
N GLY A 52 10.89 13.64 3.15
CA GLY A 52 9.62 13.91 2.48
C GLY A 52 9.30 13.01 1.27
N TRP A 53 10.12 11.99 0.97
CA TRP A 53 9.80 11.04 -0.10
C TRP A 53 8.50 10.31 0.19
N ILE A 54 7.65 10.15 -0.83
CA ILE A 54 6.39 9.40 -0.75
C ILE A 54 6.51 8.18 -1.66
N GLU A 55 6.08 7.03 -1.16
CA GLU A 55 6.04 5.78 -1.90
C GLU A 55 4.72 5.07 -1.61
N SER A 56 4.24 4.27 -2.55
CA SER A 56 3.08 3.40 -2.31
C SER A 56 3.38 1.96 -2.67
N ARG A 57 2.64 1.04 -2.06
CA ARG A 57 2.61 -0.36 -2.49
C ARG A 57 1.18 -0.87 -2.51
N ARG A 58 0.88 -1.72 -3.49
CA ARG A 58 -0.38 -2.45 -3.51
C ARG A 58 -0.35 -3.51 -2.42
N THR A 59 -1.39 -3.57 -1.62
CA THR A 59 -1.55 -4.68 -0.69
C THR A 59 -1.87 -5.95 -1.48
N THR A 60 -1.28 -7.06 -1.10
CA THR A 60 -1.80 -8.36 -1.53
C THR A 60 -3.05 -8.65 -0.71
N PRO A 61 -4.13 -9.18 -1.30
CA PRO A 61 -5.30 -9.57 -0.55
C PRO A 61 -4.88 -10.49 0.60
N VAL A 62 -5.08 -10.04 1.84
CA VAL A 62 -4.94 -10.92 3.00
C VAL A 62 -6.11 -11.88 2.87
N SER A 63 -5.84 -13.16 2.58
CA SER A 63 -6.85 -14.21 2.66
C SER A 63 -7.53 -14.07 4.02
N GLU A 64 -8.84 -13.79 4.03
CA GLU A 64 -9.65 -13.53 5.21
C GLU A 64 -9.24 -14.44 6.38
N GLN A 65 -8.54 -13.87 7.36
CA GLN A 65 -8.36 -14.53 8.65
C GLN A 65 -9.66 -14.33 9.42
N ARG A 66 -10.55 -15.31 9.29
CA ARG A 66 -11.71 -15.56 10.15
C ARG A 66 -11.31 -15.66 11.61
#